data_AF-A0A660QEN3-F1
#
_entry.id   AF-A0A660QEN3-F1
#
_cell.length_a   1.000
_cell.length_b   1.000
_cell.length_c   1.000
_cell.angle_alpha   90.00
_cell.angle_beta   90.00
_cell.angle_gamma   90.00
#
_symmetry.space_group_name_H-M   'P 1'
#
loop_
_entity.id
_entity.type
_entity.pdbx_description
1 polymer ?
#
loop_
_entity_poly.entity_id
_entity_poly.type
_entity_poly.pdbx_seq_one_letter_code
_entity_poly.pdbx_strand_id
1 'polypeptide(L)'
;MRVTDAQVRRLMEEMAKHGKMGRASMMSGMDRKTGRKYVKSGQFPSHTKKERDYRTREDPFGKDWPLIRSMLKEAPALEGNALFEWLMEQNPGCYEPGQVRTFQRRVKQWRALEGPNNEIFFAQDHHPGEAMQTDFTNCNKLKVTICGEAFDHLLCHP
;
A
#
# COMPACT_ATOMS: atom_id res chain seq x y z
N MET A 1 -16.74 18.69 3.59
CA MET A 1 -15.84 18.90 2.43
C MET A 1 -14.47 19.34 2.93
N ARG A 2 -13.39 18.70 2.50
CA ARG A 2 -12.01 19.02 2.95
C ARG A 2 -11.40 20.04 1.98
N VAL A 3 -10.81 21.11 2.50
CA VAL A 3 -10.15 22.13 1.65
C VAL A 3 -8.88 21.55 1.03
N THR A 4 -8.71 21.76 -0.26
CA THR A 4 -7.56 21.30 -1.06
C THR A 4 -6.54 22.40 -1.30
N ASP A 5 -5.32 22.02 -1.68
CA ASP A 5 -4.26 22.97 -2.02
C ASP A 5 -4.64 23.86 -3.20
N ALA A 6 -5.37 23.32 -4.19
CA ALA A 6 -5.88 24.06 -5.33
C ALA A 6 -6.87 25.16 -4.91
N GLN A 7 -7.75 24.88 -3.93
CA GLN A 7 -8.67 25.89 -3.39
C GLN A 7 -7.92 27.00 -2.65
N VAL A 8 -6.86 26.66 -1.91
CA VAL A 8 -6.04 27.67 -1.23
C VAL A 8 -5.24 28.50 -2.23
N ARG A 9 -4.71 27.91 -3.31
CA ARG A 9 -4.05 28.68 -4.38
C ARG A 9 -5.01 29.68 -5.02
N ARG A 10 -6.21 29.23 -5.38
CA ARG A 10 -7.27 30.09 -5.93
C ARG A 10 -7.66 31.20 -4.94
N LEU A 11 -7.73 30.91 -3.65
CA LEU A 11 -7.98 31.91 -2.62
C LEU A 11 -6.90 33.00 -2.63
N MET A 12 -5.62 32.64 -2.72
CA MET A 12 -4.52 33.61 -2.75
C MET A 12 -4.55 34.46 -4.01
N GLU A 13 -4.84 33.87 -5.18
CA GLU A 13 -5.01 34.60 -6.44
C GLU A 13 -6.16 35.61 -6.36
N GLU A 14 -7.32 35.21 -5.83
CA GLU A 14 -8.49 36.09 -5.67
C GLU A 14 -8.26 37.18 -4.61
N MET A 15 -7.48 36.88 -3.58
CA MET A 15 -7.03 37.87 -2.60
C MET A 15 -6.10 38.91 -3.23
N ALA A 16 -5.18 38.50 -4.13
CA ALA A 16 -4.30 39.42 -4.85
C ALA A 16 -5.07 40.34 -5.82
N LYS A 17 -6.13 39.83 -6.48
CA LYS A 17 -6.94 40.61 -7.43
C LYS A 17 -7.82 41.68 -6.76
N HIS A 18 -8.45 41.35 -5.64
CA HIS A 18 -9.54 42.17 -5.09
C HIS A 18 -9.38 42.56 -3.63
N GLY A 19 -8.48 41.93 -2.86
CA GLY A 19 -8.29 42.16 -1.42
C GLY A 19 -9.48 41.80 -0.52
N LYS A 20 -10.63 41.44 -1.10
CA LYS A 20 -11.89 41.20 -0.38
C LYS A 20 -12.04 39.73 0.02
N MET A 21 -11.72 39.44 1.28
CA MET A 21 -11.77 38.08 1.87
C MET A 21 -13.09 37.33 1.61
N GLY A 22 -14.25 37.99 1.74
CA GLY A 22 -15.55 37.34 1.52
C GLY A 22 -15.72 36.87 0.07
N ARG A 23 -15.33 37.69 -0.90
CA ARG A 23 -15.37 37.37 -2.32
C ARG A 23 -14.37 36.28 -2.68
N ALA A 24 -13.13 36.39 -2.19
CA ALA A 24 -12.09 35.40 -2.45
C ALA A 24 -12.43 34.01 -1.86
N SER A 25 -13.01 33.97 -0.65
CA SER A 25 -13.44 32.72 -0.01
C SER A 25 -14.61 32.08 -0.78
N MET A 26 -15.59 32.88 -1.21
CA MET A 26 -16.71 32.42 -2.02
C MET A 26 -16.23 31.84 -3.37
N MET A 27 -15.35 32.56 -4.07
CA MET A 27 -14.80 32.14 -5.36
C MET A 27 -13.93 30.88 -5.27
N SER A 28 -13.30 30.63 -4.12
CA SER A 28 -12.50 29.42 -3.86
C SER A 28 -13.29 28.27 -3.24
N GLY A 29 -14.60 28.45 -3.02
CA GLY A 29 -15.49 27.41 -2.50
C GLY A 29 -15.21 27.07 -1.04
N MET A 30 -14.86 28.04 -0.21
CA MET A 30 -14.65 27.85 1.23
C MET A 30 -15.31 28.93 2.08
N ASP A 31 -15.60 28.60 3.34
CA ASP A 31 -16.12 29.56 4.30
C ASP A 31 -15.09 30.66 4.61
N ARG A 32 -15.58 31.87 4.93
CA ARG A 32 -14.75 33.05 5.22
C ARG A 32 -13.78 32.83 6.39
N LYS A 33 -14.17 32.07 7.42
CA LYS A 33 -13.28 31.72 8.55
C LYS A 33 -12.12 30.85 8.08
N THR A 34 -12.40 29.91 7.19
CA THR A 34 -11.40 29.00 6.60
C THR A 34 -10.44 29.75 5.67
N GLY A 35 -10.98 30.64 4.83
CA GLY A 35 -10.16 31.51 3.97
C GLY A 35 -9.20 32.38 4.80
N ARG A 36 -9.72 33.03 5.85
CA ARG A 36 -8.89 33.84 6.77
C ARG A 36 -7.79 33.01 7.43
N LYS A 37 -8.08 31.77 7.85
CA LYS A 37 -7.09 30.85 8.42
C LYS A 37 -5.93 30.64 7.44
N TYR A 38 -6.22 30.29 6.19
CA TYR A 38 -5.17 29.99 5.21
C TYR A 38 -4.38 31.21 4.78
N VAL A 39 -5.03 32.36 4.55
CA VAL A 39 -4.36 33.63 4.26
C VAL A 39 -3.42 34.03 5.40
N LYS A 40 -3.86 33.91 6.65
CA LYS A 40 -3.01 34.22 7.82
C LYS A 40 -1.84 33.25 7.95
N SER A 41 -2.07 31.96 7.70
CA SER A 41 -1.03 30.93 7.87
C SER A 41 -0.01 30.91 6.74
N GLY A 42 -0.37 31.33 5.53
CA GLY A 42 0.47 31.21 4.33
C GLY A 42 0.80 29.76 3.92
N GLN A 43 0.19 28.76 4.57
CA GLN A 43 0.49 27.34 4.37
C GLN A 43 -0.64 26.64 3.61
N PHE A 44 -0.27 25.63 2.82
CA PHE A 44 -1.22 24.75 2.16
C PHE A 44 -1.75 23.67 3.12
N PRO A 45 -2.98 23.18 2.91
CA PRO A 45 -3.56 22.07 3.68
C PRO A 45 -2.66 20.84 3.77
N SER A 46 -1.90 20.53 2.72
CA SER A 46 -0.89 19.46 2.69
C SER A 46 0.22 19.68 3.72
N HIS A 47 0.73 20.90 3.86
CA HIS A 47 1.85 21.24 4.75
C HIS A 47 1.44 21.31 6.23
N THR A 48 0.16 21.57 6.52
CA THR A 48 -0.34 21.64 7.91
C THR A 48 -0.83 20.27 8.41
N LYS A 49 -0.83 19.23 7.58
CA LYS A 49 -1.31 17.90 7.96
C LYS A 49 -0.29 17.22 8.88
N LYS A 50 -0.50 17.36 10.19
CA LYS A 50 0.23 16.57 11.19
C LYS A 50 -0.37 15.18 11.30
N GLU A 51 0.45 14.16 11.10
CA GLU A 51 0.07 12.80 11.47
C GLU A 51 -0.07 12.72 12.99
N ARG A 52 -1.12 12.03 13.45
CA ARG A 52 -1.31 11.78 14.87
C ARG A 52 -0.56 10.50 15.20
N ASP A 53 0.37 10.57 16.13
CA ASP A 53 1.05 9.36 16.63
C ASP A 53 0.20 8.61 17.68
N TYR A 54 -0.73 9.31 18.32
CA TYR A 54 -1.50 8.78 19.43
C TYR A 54 -2.81 8.13 18.96
N ARG A 55 -3.14 7.00 19.58
CA ARG A 55 -4.47 6.40 19.46
C ARG A 55 -5.46 7.19 20.30
N THR A 56 -6.64 7.48 19.75
CA THR A 56 -7.71 8.18 20.48
C THR A 56 -8.44 7.26 21.46
N ARG A 57 -8.26 5.94 21.35
CA ARG A 57 -8.83 4.92 22.23
C ARG A 57 -7.81 3.82 22.47
N GLU A 58 -7.84 3.24 23.66
CA GLU A 58 -7.11 2.02 23.95
C GLU A 58 -7.57 0.87 23.05
N ASP A 59 -6.68 -0.09 22.82
CA ASP A 59 -6.94 -1.22 21.95
C ASP A 59 -7.80 -2.27 22.67
N PRO A 60 -9.05 -2.52 22.24
CA PRO A 60 -9.95 -3.43 22.95
C PRO A 60 -9.40 -4.85 23.09
N PHE A 61 -8.57 -5.28 22.13
CA PHE A 61 -8.00 -6.62 22.10
C PHE A 61 -6.59 -6.67 22.68
N GLY A 62 -6.06 -5.57 23.23
CA GLY A 62 -4.67 -5.47 23.68
C GLY A 62 -4.25 -6.58 24.64
N LYS A 63 -5.11 -6.91 25.61
CA LYS A 63 -4.86 -7.92 26.65
C LYS A 63 -4.78 -9.34 26.08
N ASP A 64 -5.73 -9.72 25.24
CA ASP A 64 -5.86 -11.10 24.74
C ASP A 64 -5.06 -11.34 23.45
N TRP A 65 -4.54 -10.27 22.84
CA TRP A 65 -3.79 -10.34 21.58
C TRP A 65 -2.59 -11.30 21.59
N PRO A 66 -1.78 -11.42 22.67
CA PRO A 66 -0.71 -12.40 22.72
C PRO A 66 -1.19 -13.84 22.52
N LEU A 67 -2.33 -14.21 23.12
CA LEU A 67 -2.94 -15.53 22.97
C LEU A 67 -3.50 -15.75 21.56
N ILE A 68 -4.20 -14.74 21.03
CA ILE A 68 -4.70 -14.76 19.64
C ILE A 68 -3.55 -14.97 18.64
N ARG A 69 -2.40 -14.33 18.87
CA ARG A 69 -1.21 -14.50 18.02
C ARG A 69 -0.63 -15.91 18.09
N SER A 70 -0.59 -16.55 19.25
CA SER A 70 -0.09 -17.94 19.33
C SER A 70 -1.01 -18.89 18.57
N MET A 71 -2.32 -18.76 18.73
CA MET A 71 -3.30 -19.56 17.99
C MET A 71 -3.16 -19.37 16.47
N LEU A 72 -3.00 -18.13 16.01
CA LEU A 72 -2.81 -17.84 14.58
C LEU A 72 -1.46 -18.35 14.03
N LYS A 73 -0.43 -18.48 14.86
CA LYS A 73 0.86 -19.09 14.46
C LYS A 73 0.75 -20.61 14.37
N GLU A 74 0.08 -21.23 15.33
CA GLU A 74 -0.13 -22.69 15.36
C GLU A 74 -1.07 -23.15 14.24
N ALA A 75 -2.13 -22.40 13.97
CA ALA A 75 -3.11 -22.70 12.93
C ALA A 75 -3.40 -21.46 12.06
N PRO A 76 -2.56 -21.18 11.04
CA PRO A 76 -2.72 -20.01 10.17
C PRO A 76 -4.05 -19.94 9.41
N ALA A 77 -4.67 -21.10 9.17
CA ALA A 77 -5.95 -21.25 8.49
C ALA A 77 -7.17 -20.82 9.33
N LEU A 78 -7.00 -20.57 10.64
CA LEU A 78 -8.11 -20.17 11.52
C LEU A 78 -8.83 -18.93 11.01
N GLU A 79 -10.15 -19.00 10.85
CA GLU A 79 -10.90 -17.83 10.39
C GLU A 79 -11.00 -16.76 11.49
N GLY A 80 -10.92 -15.49 11.08
CA GLY A 80 -11.04 -14.36 12.01
C GLY A 80 -12.42 -14.26 12.69
N ASN A 81 -13.47 -14.80 12.06
CA ASN A 81 -14.80 -14.89 12.67
C ASN A 81 -14.84 -15.94 13.78
N ALA A 82 -14.45 -17.17 13.47
CA ALA A 82 -14.42 -18.27 14.43
C ALA A 82 -13.54 -17.93 15.65
N LEU A 83 -12.39 -17.30 15.41
CA LEU A 83 -11.51 -16.86 16.49
C LEU A 83 -12.12 -15.74 17.36
N PHE A 84 -12.94 -14.88 16.77
CA PHE A 84 -13.65 -13.84 17.51
C PHE A 84 -14.83 -14.41 18.32
N GLU A 85 -15.59 -15.34 17.75
CA GLU A 85 -16.66 -16.05 18.45
C GLU A 85 -16.11 -16.81 19.65
N TRP A 86 -15.03 -17.58 19.44
CA TRP A 86 -14.31 -18.25 20.53
C TRP A 86 -13.85 -17.26 21.61
N LEU A 87 -13.30 -16.09 21.21
CA LEU A 87 -12.86 -15.07 22.16
C LEU A 87 -14.03 -14.51 22.99
N MET A 88 -15.21 -14.34 22.38
CA MET A 88 -16.42 -13.92 23.07
C MET A 88 -16.92 -14.97 24.07
N GLU A 89 -16.84 -16.26 23.70
CA GLU A 89 -17.19 -17.37 24.59
C GLU A 89 -16.24 -17.47 25.79
N GLN A 90 -14.94 -17.29 25.58
CA GLN A 90 -13.95 -17.33 26.67
C GLN A 90 -14.06 -16.13 27.62
N ASN A 91 -14.44 -14.96 27.10
CA ASN A 91 -14.53 -13.72 27.89
C ASN A 91 -15.92 -13.07 27.79
N PRO A 92 -16.95 -13.65 28.45
CA PRO A 92 -18.30 -13.11 28.43
C PRO A 92 -18.33 -11.65 28.93
N GLY A 93 -18.96 -10.76 28.15
CA GLY A 93 -19.15 -9.34 28.50
C GLY A 93 -17.94 -8.43 28.32
N CYS A 94 -16.79 -8.96 27.86
CA CYS A 94 -15.61 -8.15 27.55
C CYS A 94 -15.62 -7.62 26.10
N TYR A 95 -16.35 -8.32 25.21
CA TYR A 95 -16.37 -8.06 23.78
C TYR A 95 -17.79 -7.94 23.25
N GLU A 96 -17.96 -7.02 22.30
CA GLU A 96 -19.25 -6.74 21.67
C GLU A 96 -19.27 -7.29 20.25
N PRO A 97 -20.39 -7.89 19.77
CA PRO A 97 -20.51 -8.38 18.39
C PRO A 97 -20.18 -7.33 17.32
N GLY A 98 -20.40 -6.05 17.61
CA GLY A 98 -20.05 -4.94 16.71
C GLY A 98 -18.55 -4.77 16.46
N GLN A 99 -17.69 -5.46 17.21
CA GLN A 99 -16.22 -5.34 17.12
C GLN A 99 -15.57 -6.33 16.13
N VAL A 100 -16.34 -7.26 15.54
CA VAL A 100 -15.83 -8.28 14.58
C VAL A 100 -14.94 -7.66 13.51
N ARG A 101 -15.38 -6.56 12.87
CA ARG A 101 -14.59 -5.90 11.81
C ARG A 101 -13.27 -5.33 12.31
N THR A 102 -13.24 -4.84 13.54
CA THR A 102 -12.01 -4.33 14.17
C THR A 102 -11.04 -5.48 14.42
N PHE A 103 -11.56 -6.61 14.92
CA PHE A 103 -10.80 -7.82 15.15
C PHE A 103 -10.21 -8.40 13.86
N GLN A 104 -11.05 -8.65 12.86
CA GLN A 104 -10.66 -9.17 11.55
C GLN A 104 -9.60 -8.28 10.88
N ARG A 105 -9.74 -6.95 10.97
CA ARG A 105 -8.74 -6.02 10.43
C ARG A 105 -7.39 -6.19 11.11
N ARG A 106 -7.39 -6.40 12.44
CA ARG A 106 -6.18 -6.64 13.22
C ARG A 106 -5.53 -7.98 12.84
N VAL A 107 -6.32 -9.04 12.69
CA VAL A 107 -5.85 -10.36 12.20
C VAL A 107 -5.26 -10.24 10.79
N LYS A 108 -5.93 -9.54 9.87
CA LYS A 108 -5.43 -9.30 8.51
C LYS A 108 -4.10 -8.56 8.51
N GLN A 109 -3.98 -7.51 9.33
CA GLN A 109 -2.73 -6.76 9.47
C GLN A 109 -1.61 -7.65 10.01
N TRP A 110 -1.91 -8.50 11.01
CA TRP A 110 -0.95 -9.45 11.54
C TRP A 110 -0.51 -10.47 10.50
N ARG A 111 -1.43 -11.04 9.72
CA ARG A 111 -1.08 -11.96 8.62
C ARG A 111 -0.16 -11.34 7.59
N ALA A 112 -0.35 -10.05 7.30
CA ALA A 112 0.50 -9.34 6.35
C ALA A 112 1.92 -9.06 6.88
N LEU A 113 2.11 -9.00 8.20
CA LEU A 113 3.39 -8.65 8.84
C LEU A 113 4.15 -9.85 9.39
N GLU A 114 3.43 -10.81 9.97
CA GLU A 114 3.97 -11.94 10.74
C GLU A 114 3.35 -13.29 10.29
N GLY A 115 2.42 -13.28 9.34
CA GLY A 115 1.78 -14.49 8.83
C GLY A 115 2.75 -15.35 8.02
N PRO A 116 2.35 -16.59 7.67
CA PRO A 116 3.12 -17.41 6.76
C PRO A 116 3.35 -16.66 5.45
N ASN A 117 4.52 -16.84 4.85
CA ASN A 117 4.84 -16.24 3.57
C ASN A 117 3.77 -16.64 2.56
N ASN A 118 3.12 -15.65 1.96
CA ASN A 118 2.32 -15.91 0.78
C ASN A 118 3.29 -16.23 -0.35
N GLU A 119 3.05 -17.33 -1.05
CA GLU A 119 3.73 -17.59 -2.30
C GLU A 119 3.27 -16.52 -3.31
N ILE A 120 4.15 -15.58 -3.62
CA ILE A 120 3.87 -14.51 -4.57
C ILE A 120 4.57 -14.89 -5.88
N PHE A 121 3.77 -15.08 -6.93
CA PHE A 121 4.26 -15.22 -8.28
C PHE A 121 4.33 -13.84 -8.92
N PHE A 122 5.52 -13.44 -9.36
CA PHE A 122 5.68 -12.30 -10.25
C PHE A 122 5.54 -12.85 -11.67
N ALA A 123 4.38 -12.63 -12.29
CA ALA A 123 4.22 -12.94 -13.70
C ALA A 123 5.23 -12.10 -14.50
N GLN A 124 6.15 -12.76 -15.19
CA GLN A 124 6.98 -12.10 -16.19
C GLN A 124 6.11 -11.87 -17.42
N ASP A 125 5.89 -10.60 -17.77
CA ASP A 125 5.26 -10.25 -19.04
C ASP A 125 6.32 -10.32 -20.13
N HIS A 126 6.32 -11.42 -20.89
CA HIS A 126 7.26 -11.62 -21.99
C HIS A 126 6.63 -11.09 -23.29
N HIS A 127 6.93 -9.85 -23.64
CA HIS A 127 6.53 -9.31 -24.93
C HIS A 127 7.37 -9.96 -26.06
N PRO A 128 6.73 -10.51 -27.10
CA PRO A 128 7.45 -11.08 -28.23
C PRO A 128 8.42 -10.07 -28.86
N GLY A 129 9.69 -10.44 -28.96
CA GLY A 129 10.74 -9.61 -29.56
C GLY A 129 11.53 -8.72 -28.60
N GLU A 130 11.16 -8.62 -27.32
CA GLU A 130 11.94 -7.85 -26.33
C GLU A 130 13.12 -8.63 -25.75
N ALA A 131 12.98 -9.95 -25.65
CA ALA A 131 14.02 -10.85 -25.19
C ALA A 131 14.07 -12.07 -26.10
N MET A 132 15.29 -12.52 -26.38
CA MET A 132 15.56 -13.68 -27.22
C MET A 132 16.66 -14.49 -26.54
N GLN A 133 16.40 -15.77 -26.32
CA GLN A 133 17.36 -16.68 -25.73
C GLN A 133 18.03 -17.45 -26.87
N THR A 134 19.34 -17.25 -27.04
CA THR A 134 20.13 -18.01 -28.02
C THR A 134 20.98 -19.03 -27.31
N ASP A 135 21.20 -20.17 -27.95
CA ASP A 135 22.12 -21.18 -27.48
C ASP A 135 23.20 -21.50 -28.52
N PHE A 136 24.22 -22.25 -28.09
CA PHE A 136 25.35 -22.61 -28.92
C PHE A 136 25.55 -24.12 -28.89
N THR A 137 25.62 -24.72 -30.08
CA THR A 137 25.95 -26.14 -30.24
C THR A 137 27.40 -26.27 -30.71
N ASN A 138 28.20 -27.10 -30.02
CA ASN A 138 29.56 -27.39 -30.48
C ASN A 138 29.54 -28.34 -31.70
N CYS A 139 30.05 -27.85 -32.82
CA CYS A 139 30.01 -28.53 -34.11
C CYS A 139 31.36 -29.13 -34.52
N ASN A 140 32.37 -29.15 -33.65
CA ASN A 140 33.72 -29.63 -33.99
C ASN A 140 33.71 -31.10 -34.47
N LYS A 141 32.74 -31.91 -34.00
CA LYS A 141 32.56 -33.29 -34.48
C LYS A 141 32.24 -33.41 -35.97
N LEU A 142 31.68 -32.35 -36.59
CA LEU A 142 31.37 -32.31 -38.02
C LEU A 142 32.64 -32.14 -38.88
N LYS A 143 33.77 -31.75 -38.27
CA LYS A 143 35.07 -31.56 -38.95
C LYS A 143 34.96 -30.67 -40.19
N VAL A 144 34.19 -29.59 -40.09
CA VAL A 144 34.06 -28.60 -41.15
C VAL A 144 35.43 -27.99 -41.45
N THR A 145 35.75 -27.83 -42.73
CA THR A 145 36.98 -27.17 -43.19
C THR A 145 36.66 -25.94 -44.01
N ILE A 146 37.42 -24.85 -43.81
CA ILE A 146 37.35 -23.64 -44.63
C ILE A 146 38.71 -23.47 -45.30
N CYS A 147 38.73 -23.34 -46.63
CA CYS A 147 39.95 -23.28 -47.42
C CYS A 147 40.92 -24.48 -47.19
N GLY A 148 40.39 -25.63 -46.78
CA GLY A 148 41.17 -26.84 -46.50
C GLY A 148 41.72 -26.92 -45.07
N GLU A 149 41.53 -25.89 -44.24
CA GLU A 149 41.93 -25.91 -42.82
C GLU A 149 40.72 -26.26 -41.93
N ALA A 150 40.97 -27.01 -40.86
CA ALA A 150 39.94 -27.40 -39.90
C ALA A 150 39.40 -26.17 -39.15
N PHE A 151 38.07 -26.06 -39.06
CA PHE A 151 37.39 -24.95 -38.41
C PHE A 151 36.60 -25.43 -37.19
N ASP A 152 37.17 -25.24 -36.00
CA ASP A 152 36.48 -25.44 -34.73
C ASP A 152 35.50 -24.30 -34.50
N HIS A 153 34.22 -24.63 -34.30
CA HIS A 153 33.16 -23.64 -34.21
C HIS A 153 31.98 -24.09 -33.36
N LEU A 154 31.28 -23.07 -32.86
CA LEU A 154 29.98 -23.21 -32.22
C LEU A 154 28.93 -22.65 -33.18
N LEU A 155 27.84 -23.40 -33.40
CA LEU A 155 26.68 -22.92 -34.13
C LEU A 155 25.73 -22.24 -33.15
N CYS A 156 25.49 -20.94 -33.34
CA CYS A 156 24.47 -20.19 -32.61
C CYS A 156 23.09 -20.52 -33.20
N HIS A 157 22.15 -20.94 -32.35
CA HIS A 157 20.75 -21.07 -32.73
C HIS A 157 19.89 -20.02 -32.02
N PRO A 158 19.03 -19.30 -32.76
CA PRO A 158 18.07 -18.35 -32.22
C PRO A 158 16.97 -18.96 -31.35
#